data_AF-A0A0C2JNC5-F1
#
_entry.id   AF-A0A0C2JNC5-F1
#
_cell.length_a   1.000
_cell.length_b   1.000
_cell.length_c   1.000
_cell.angle_alpha   90.00
_cell.angle_beta   90.00
_cell.angle_gamma   90.00
#
_symmetry.space_group_name_H-M   'P 1'
#
loop_
_entity.id
_entity.type
_entity.pdbx_description
1 polymer ?
#
loop_
_entity_poly.entity_id
_entity_poly.type
_entity_poly.pdbx_seq_one_letter_code
_entity_poly.pdbx_strand_id
1 'polypeptide(L)'
;MSESSHVSQAINMTQQSTTVDLLKKEVAIPRIRTFHLIMKQDKESRYFVIKDMNESTGNNRIIVPMDHCEKFVHILYLVRRLSNEYLSMDPSQRTHRDSDPIFIENMYTDVGRKYYFDVYDNTGDLYVKLT
;
A
#
# COMPACT_ATOMS: atom_id res chain seq x y z
N MET A 1 16.45 45.38 42.16
CA MET A 1 15.09 45.38 41.59
C MET A 1 15.12 44.50 40.35
N SER A 2 14.20 43.56 40.29
CA SER A 2 14.18 42.39 39.42
C SER A 2 13.66 42.75 38.04
N GLU A 3 14.39 42.40 36.99
CA GLU A 3 13.83 42.37 35.63
C GLU A 3 13.95 40.98 35.03
N SER A 4 12.84 40.61 34.42
CA SER A 4 12.31 39.28 34.26
C SER A 4 12.89 38.55 33.05
N SER A 5 13.16 37.28 33.25
CA SER A 5 13.34 36.28 32.21
C SER A 5 12.14 36.23 31.27
N HIS A 6 12.29 36.71 30.04
CA HIS A 6 11.39 36.34 28.95
C HIS A 6 11.92 35.10 28.25
N VAL A 7 11.65 33.94 28.85
CA VAL A 7 11.63 32.67 28.12
C VAL A 7 10.40 32.71 27.24
N SER A 8 10.59 33.01 25.95
CA SER A 8 9.58 32.77 24.93
C SER A 8 9.39 31.25 24.83
N GLN A 9 8.42 30.72 25.57
CA GLN A 9 7.92 29.37 25.33
C GLN A 9 7.20 29.41 23.98
N ALA A 10 7.93 29.05 22.93
CA ALA A 10 7.35 28.62 21.68
C ALA A 10 6.40 27.47 22.02
N ILE A 11 5.10 27.76 21.99
CA ILE A 11 4.05 26.75 22.09
C ILE A 11 4.24 25.87 20.86
N ASN A 12 4.89 24.73 21.06
CA ASN A 12 4.90 23.62 20.13
C ASN A 12 3.44 23.18 19.95
N MET A 13 2.72 23.81 19.02
CA MET A 13 1.51 23.25 18.46
C MET A 13 1.94 22.04 17.63
N THR A 14 2.29 20.93 18.30
CA THR A 14 2.22 19.62 17.69
C THR A 14 0.77 19.42 17.32
N GLN A 15 0.44 19.74 16.07
CA GLN A 15 -0.81 19.44 15.41
C GLN A 15 -0.93 17.91 15.39
N GLN A 16 -1.39 17.34 16.50
CA GLN A 16 -1.72 15.93 16.59
C GLN A 16 -2.90 15.70 15.65
N SER A 17 -2.61 15.35 14.40
CA SER A 17 -3.54 14.60 13.58
C SER A 17 -3.94 13.36 14.38
N THR A 18 -5.09 13.43 15.04
CA THR A 18 -5.63 12.36 15.88
C THR A 18 -6.23 11.31 14.95
N THR A 19 -5.36 10.65 14.20
CA THR A 19 -5.75 9.50 13.39
C THR A 19 -6.12 8.36 14.33
N VAL A 20 -7.30 7.80 14.16
CA VAL A 20 -7.79 6.64 14.91
C VAL A 20 -7.81 5.40 14.03
N ASP A 21 -7.45 4.26 14.61
CA ASP A 21 -7.55 2.95 13.96
C ASP A 21 -8.96 2.40 14.23
N LEU A 22 -9.79 2.30 13.19
CA LEU A 22 -11.17 1.81 13.28
C LEU A 22 -11.24 0.28 13.24
N LEU A 23 -10.38 -0.32 12.43
CA LEU A 23 -10.30 -1.77 12.26
C LEU A 23 -8.87 -2.16 11.92
N LYS A 24 -8.41 -3.28 12.46
CA LYS A 24 -7.11 -3.86 12.14
C LYS A 24 -7.26 -5.35 11.91
N LYS A 25 -6.66 -5.85 10.82
CA LYS A 25 -6.58 -7.26 10.48
C LYS A 25 -5.14 -7.61 10.12
N GLU A 26 -4.68 -8.75 10.59
CA GLU A 26 -3.42 -9.34 10.15
C GLU A 26 -3.68 -10.34 9.04
N VAL A 27 -2.86 -10.30 7.99
CA VAL A 27 -2.88 -11.25 6.89
C VAL A 27 -1.47 -11.80 6.71
N ALA A 28 -1.28 -13.05 7.11
CA ALA A 28 -0.04 -13.78 6.88
C ALA A 28 -0.15 -14.55 5.55
N ILE A 29 0.81 -14.33 4.65
CA ILE A 29 0.99 -15.14 3.45
C ILE A 29 2.17 -16.06 3.71
N PRO A 30 1.95 -17.39 3.89
CA PRO A 30 3.00 -18.31 4.28
C PRO A 30 4.22 -18.22 3.37
N ARG A 31 5.42 -18.18 3.98
CA ARG A 31 6.73 -18.10 3.29
C ARG A 31 6.99 -16.82 2.48
N ILE A 32 6.02 -15.91 2.41
CA ILE A 32 6.18 -14.62 1.75
C ILE A 32 6.36 -13.56 2.83
N ARG A 33 5.26 -13.00 3.35
CA ARG A 33 5.27 -11.87 4.29
C ARG A 33 3.98 -11.82 5.10
N THR A 34 4.00 -11.06 6.19
CA THR A 34 2.82 -10.74 7.00
C THR A 34 2.50 -9.26 6.86
N PHE A 35 1.23 -8.95 6.63
CA PHE A 35 0.74 -7.59 6.43
C PHE A 35 -0.28 -7.21 7.49
N HIS A 36 -0.21 -5.97 7.95
CA HIS A 36 -1.30 -5.32 8.67
C HIS A 36 -2.18 -4.54 7.70
N LEU A 37 -3.47 -4.85 7.73
CA LEU A 37 -4.54 -4.18 7.01
C LEU A 37 -5.30 -3.33 8.03
N ILE A 38 -5.21 -2.00 7.92
CA ILE A 38 -5.74 -1.08 8.94
C ILE A 38 -6.65 -0.07 8.27
N MET A 39 -7.91 -0.01 8.72
CA MET A 39 -8.78 1.11 8.40
C MET A 39 -8.53 2.22 9.40
N LYS A 40 -8.15 3.40 8.89
CA LYS A 40 -7.87 4.59 9.69
C LYS A 40 -8.81 5.72 9.32
N GLN A 41 -9.05 6.61 10.26
CA GLN A 41 -9.82 7.83 10.04
C GLN A 41 -9.16 8.99 10.77
N ASP A 42 -9.07 10.13 10.11
CA ASP A 42 -8.75 11.41 10.74
C ASP A 42 -9.98 12.34 10.68
N LYS A 43 -9.78 13.65 10.90
CA LYS A 43 -10.88 14.62 10.91
C LYS A 43 -11.51 14.82 9.53
N GLU A 44 -10.78 14.54 8.46
CA GLU A 44 -11.13 14.91 7.09
C GLU A 44 -11.43 13.71 6.21
N SER A 45 -10.83 12.55 6.51
CA SER A 45 -10.87 11.41 5.61
C SER A 45 -10.84 10.06 6.34
N ARG A 46 -11.33 9.04 5.62
CA ARG A 46 -11.15 7.63 5.96
C ARG A 46 -10.33 6.97 4.87
N TYR A 47 -9.39 6.14 5.26
CA TYR A 47 -8.46 5.49 4.34
C TYR A 47 -8.03 4.13 4.88
N PHE A 48 -7.54 3.31 3.98
CA PHE A 48 -7.00 1.99 4.26
C PHE A 48 -5.48 2.02 4.20
N VAL A 49 -4.82 1.32 5.12
CA VAL A 49 -3.36 1.19 5.17
C VAL A 49 -3.00 -0.28 5.09
N ILE A 50 -2.16 -0.63 4.12
CA ILE A 50 -1.50 -1.93 4.02
C ILE A 50 -0.05 -1.71 4.44
N LYS A 51 0.36 -2.33 5.54
CA LYS A 51 1.72 -2.21 6.08
C LYS A 51 2.39 -3.58 6.13
N ASP A 52 3.58 -3.69 5.56
CA ASP A 52 4.43 -4.84 5.74
C ASP A 52 4.98 -4.92 7.17
N MET A 53 4.86 -6.07 7.83
CA MET A 53 5.34 -6.27 9.20
C MET A 53 6.80 -6.67 9.27
N ASN A 54 7.37 -7.21 8.19
CA ASN A 54 8.75 -7.68 8.17
C ASN A 54 9.72 -6.52 7.93
N GLU A 55 9.22 -5.37 7.48
CA GLU A 55 10.01 -4.16 7.30
C GLU A 55 9.77 -3.16 8.45
N SER A 56 10.86 -2.83 9.15
CA SER A 56 10.83 -1.93 10.31
C SER A 56 10.71 -0.45 9.93
N THR A 57 10.94 -0.10 8.67
CA THR A 57 10.86 1.30 8.21
C THR A 57 9.42 1.69 7.90
N GLY A 58 9.01 2.87 8.36
CA GLY A 58 7.65 3.41 8.13
C GLY A 58 7.29 3.71 6.67
N ASN A 59 8.25 3.52 5.75
CA ASN A 59 8.12 3.85 4.34
C ASN A 59 7.47 2.73 3.50
N ASN A 60 7.42 1.50 3.99
CA ASN A 60 6.76 0.41 3.26
C ASN A 60 5.30 0.23 3.68
N ARG A 61 4.50 1.24 3.35
CA ARG A 61 3.05 1.21 3.54
C ARG A 61 2.35 1.80 2.33
N ILE A 62 1.26 1.18 1.93
CA ILE A 62 0.34 1.70 0.92
C ILE A 62 -0.87 2.29 1.65
N ILE A 63 -1.22 3.53 1.32
CA ILE A 63 -2.35 4.24 1.92
C ILE A 63 -3.38 4.54 0.84
N VAL A 64 -4.51 3.85 0.85
CA VAL A 64 -5.58 3.96 -0.17
C VAL A 64 -6.76 4.75 0.40
N PRO A 65 -7.11 5.91 -0.18
CA PRO A 65 -8.33 6.64 0.16
C PRO A 65 -9.59 5.79 -0.07
N MET A 66 -10.60 5.90 0.81
CA MET A 66 -11.78 5.03 0.73
C MET A 66 -12.62 5.22 -0.53
N ASP A 67 -12.69 6.43 -1.06
CA ASP A 67 -13.33 6.77 -2.34
C ASP A 67 -12.67 6.07 -3.55
N HIS A 68 -11.43 5.59 -3.41
CA HIS A 68 -10.70 4.86 -4.45
C HIS A 68 -10.54 3.36 -4.15
N CYS A 69 -11.03 2.88 -3.01
CA CYS A 69 -10.86 1.48 -2.60
C CYS A 69 -11.54 0.49 -3.54
N GLU A 70 -12.70 0.83 -4.12
CA GLU A 70 -13.39 -0.07 -5.06
C GLU A 70 -12.54 -0.32 -6.30
N LYS A 71 -11.98 0.75 -6.90
CA LYS A 71 -11.06 0.64 -8.05
C LYS A 71 -9.79 -0.11 -7.68
N PHE A 72 -9.22 0.16 -6.50
CA PHE A 72 -8.05 -0.56 -5.99
C PHE A 72 -8.31 -2.07 -5.89
N VAL A 73 -9.44 -2.48 -5.30
CA VAL A 73 -9.83 -3.89 -5.17
C VAL A 73 -10.14 -4.51 -6.52
N HIS A 74 -10.75 -3.75 -7.44
CA HIS A 74 -11.00 -4.21 -8.80
C HIS A 74 -9.71 -4.57 -9.53
N ILE A 75 -8.66 -3.73 -9.42
CA ILE A 75 -7.36 -4.04 -10.04
C ILE A 75 -6.74 -5.29 -9.41
N LEU A 76 -6.82 -5.46 -8.08
CA LEU A 76 -6.37 -6.70 -7.44
C LEU A 76 -7.11 -7.94 -7.94
N TYR A 77 -8.41 -7.80 -8.25
CA TYR A 77 -9.18 -8.87 -8.87
C TYR A 77 -8.69 -9.19 -10.30
N LEU A 78 -8.40 -8.17 -11.11
CA LEU A 78 -7.82 -8.36 -12.45
C LEU A 78 -6.46 -9.07 -12.38
N VAL A 79 -5.60 -8.66 -11.45
CA VAL A 79 -4.30 -9.32 -11.22
C VAL A 79 -4.51 -10.78 -10.84
N ARG A 80 -5.42 -11.09 -9.92
CA ARG A 80 -5.73 -12.48 -9.56
C ARG A 80 -6.25 -13.29 -10.73
N ARG A 81 -7.12 -12.71 -11.57
CA ARG A 81 -7.68 -13.38 -12.75
C ARG A 81 -6.58 -13.70 -13.75
N LEU A 82 -5.73 -12.71 -14.07
CA LEU A 82 -4.55 -12.90 -14.91
C LEU A 82 -3.65 -14.01 -14.36
N SER A 83 -3.36 -14.01 -13.05
CA SER A 83 -2.51 -15.04 -12.45
C SER A 83 -3.05 -16.45 -12.72
N ASN A 84 -4.36 -16.65 -12.63
CA ASN A 84 -4.97 -17.95 -12.93
C ASN A 84 -4.86 -18.31 -14.41
N GLU A 85 -5.13 -17.36 -15.31
CA GLU A 85 -5.05 -17.56 -16.77
C GLU A 85 -3.62 -17.87 -17.18
N TYR A 86 -2.65 -17.05 -16.75
CA TYR A 86 -1.23 -17.19 -17.08
C TYR A 86 -0.63 -18.49 -16.54
N LEU A 87 -0.93 -18.85 -15.27
CA LEU A 87 -0.45 -20.10 -14.68
C LEU A 87 -1.10 -21.35 -15.29
N SER A 88 -2.23 -21.22 -16.00
CA SER A 88 -2.85 -22.31 -16.74
C SER A 88 -2.24 -22.54 -18.13
N MET A 89 -1.47 -21.57 -18.65
CA MET A 89 -0.79 -21.70 -19.94
C MET A 89 0.40 -22.66 -19.84
N ASP A 90 0.71 -23.30 -20.97
CA ASP A 90 1.92 -24.11 -21.11
C ASP A 90 3.17 -23.26 -20.80
N PRO A 91 4.13 -23.75 -19.98
CA PRO A 91 5.33 -22.99 -19.65
C PRO A 91 6.13 -22.51 -20.86
N SER A 92 6.11 -23.24 -21.98
CA SER A 92 6.77 -22.83 -23.23
C SER A 92 6.12 -21.62 -23.90
N GLN A 93 4.87 -21.31 -23.55
CA GLN A 93 4.12 -20.15 -24.06
C GLN A 93 4.25 -18.92 -23.16
N ARG A 94 4.91 -19.04 -22.00
CA ARG A 94 5.19 -17.93 -21.08
C ARG A 94 6.41 -17.17 -21.57
N THR A 95 6.24 -16.39 -22.64
CA THR A 95 7.34 -15.74 -23.37
C THR A 95 7.73 -14.38 -22.80
N HIS A 96 7.96 -14.27 -21.50
CA HIS A 96 8.39 -13.02 -20.89
C HIS A 96 9.86 -13.05 -20.46
N ARG A 97 10.54 -11.91 -20.62
CA ARG A 97 11.88 -11.70 -20.08
C ARG A 97 11.75 -11.49 -18.59
N ASP A 98 12.63 -12.10 -17.80
CA ASP A 98 12.61 -12.07 -16.33
C ASP A 98 12.56 -10.65 -15.71
N SER A 99 12.89 -9.60 -16.48
CA SER A 99 12.90 -8.20 -16.03
C SER A 99 11.63 -7.40 -16.33
N ASP A 100 10.80 -7.85 -17.27
CA ASP A 100 9.66 -7.06 -17.76
C ASP A 100 8.37 -7.53 -17.07
N PRO A 101 7.51 -6.61 -16.62
CA PRO A 101 6.23 -6.98 -16.05
C PRO A 101 5.37 -7.65 -17.13
N ILE A 102 4.73 -8.77 -16.77
CA ILE A 102 3.79 -9.50 -17.62
C ILE A 102 2.42 -8.80 -17.68
N PHE A 103 2.16 -7.93 -16.72
CA PHE A 103 0.95 -7.11 -16.64
C PHE A 103 1.21 -5.86 -15.83
N ILE A 104 0.70 -4.74 -16.32
CA ILE A 104 0.81 -3.43 -15.69
C ILE A 104 -0.59 -2.83 -15.63
N GLU A 105 -1.01 -2.43 -14.44
CA GLU A 105 -2.18 -1.58 -14.24
C GLU A 105 -1.85 -0.41 -13.33
N ASN A 106 -2.63 0.67 -13.46
CA ASN A 106 -2.40 1.87 -12.67
C ASN A 106 -3.71 2.49 -12.15
N MET A 107 -3.58 3.15 -11.00
CA MET A 107 -4.65 3.92 -10.40
C MET A 107 -4.15 5.30 -10.01
N TYR A 108 -4.91 6.32 -10.41
CA TYR A 108 -4.66 7.70 -10.04
C TYR A 108 -5.77 8.18 -9.10
N THR A 109 -5.41 8.98 -8.11
CA THR A 109 -6.37 9.70 -7.26
C THR A 109 -6.41 11.16 -7.66
N ASP A 110 -7.52 11.84 -7.35
CA ASP A 110 -7.69 13.27 -7.60
C ASP A 110 -6.63 14.13 -6.89
N VAL A 111 -6.12 13.68 -5.74
CA VAL A 111 -5.06 14.35 -4.97
C VAL A 111 -3.64 14.01 -5.46
N GLY A 112 -3.51 13.44 -6.66
CA GLY A 112 -2.23 13.23 -7.34
C GLY A 112 -1.43 11.99 -6.93
N ARG A 113 -1.96 11.13 -6.04
CA ARG A 113 -1.34 9.82 -5.77
C ARG A 113 -1.49 8.90 -6.97
N LYS A 114 -0.44 8.13 -7.22
CA LYS A 114 -0.36 7.14 -8.30
C LYS A 114 -0.01 5.81 -7.68
N TYR A 115 -0.75 4.77 -8.03
CA TYR A 115 -0.47 3.39 -7.65
C TYR A 115 -0.18 2.60 -8.90
N TYR A 116 0.91 1.85 -8.89
CA TYR A 116 1.32 0.96 -9.97
C TYR A 116 1.24 -0.48 -9.51
N PHE A 117 0.58 -1.32 -10.30
CA PHE A 117 0.36 -2.73 -10.04
C PHE A 117 1.10 -3.53 -11.12
N ASP A 118 2.38 -3.74 -10.88
CA ASP A 118 3.24 -4.46 -11.82
C ASP A 118 3.30 -5.93 -11.41
N VAL A 119 2.89 -6.83 -12.29
CA VAL A 119 2.98 -8.28 -12.09
C VAL A 119 4.20 -8.79 -12.82
N TYR A 120 5.04 -9.53 -12.12
CA TYR A 120 6.25 -10.14 -12.67
C TYR A 120 6.17 -11.66 -12.52
N ASP A 121 6.80 -12.36 -13.46
CA ASP A 121 7.06 -13.79 -13.37
C ASP A 121 8.54 -13.99 -12.98
N ASN A 122 8.78 -14.66 -11.86
CA ASN A 122 10.12 -15.09 -11.47
C ASN A 122 10.14 -16.61 -11.43
N THR A 123 10.65 -17.22 -12.50
CA THR A 123 10.82 -18.68 -12.60
C THR A 123 9.53 -19.49 -12.39
N GLY A 124 8.37 -18.93 -12.76
CA GLY A 124 7.06 -19.55 -12.61
C GLY A 124 6.27 -19.08 -11.38
N ASP A 125 6.90 -18.33 -10.47
CA ASP A 125 6.23 -17.71 -9.33
C ASP A 125 5.85 -16.26 -9.67
N LEU A 126 4.55 -15.97 -9.63
CA LEU A 126 4.04 -14.63 -9.88
C LEU A 126 4.08 -13.78 -8.60
N TYR A 127 4.56 -12.55 -8.73
CA TYR A 127 4.51 -11.56 -7.65
C TYR A 127 4.04 -10.20 -8.15
N VAL A 128 3.41 -9.45 -7.25
CA VAL A 128 2.96 -8.09 -7.52
C VAL A 128 3.89 -7.12 -6.81
N LYS A 129 4.44 -6.18 -7.57
CA LYS A 129 5.09 -4.99 -7.01
C LYS A 129 4.09 -3.84 -7.02
N LEU A 130 3.69 -3.42 -5.83
CA LEU A 130 2.81 -2.27 -5.63
C LEU A 130 3.64 -1.07 -5.20
N THR A 131 3.59 0.02 -5.97
CA THR A 131 4.34 1.27 -5.70
C THR A 131 3.41 2.47 -5.73
#